data_AF-A0A151EW47-F1
#
_entry.id   AF-A0A151EW47-F1
#
_cell.length_a   1.000
_cell.length_b   1.000
_cell.length_c   1.000
_cell.angle_alpha   90.00
_cell.angle_beta   90.00
_cell.angle_gamma   90.00
#
_symmetry.space_group_name_H-M   'P 1'
#
loop_
_entity.id
_entity.type
_entity.pdbx_description
1 polymer ?
#
loop_
_entity_poly.entity_id
_entity_poly.type
_entity_poly.pdbx_seq_one_letter_code
_entity_poly.pdbx_strand_id
1 'polypeptide(L)'
;MRLTVAVAENDNKFKALDSVIEKSFFFQNVKDALEKTGKSKKDFSIVIKPNIMMFYHRDHPHVVTDPELVEHLAKRIKEEGYAVTLVESRNMYTDWFPKRTVNHVAKIAGYTSTYNVVDLTEEAEPYDYQGKLGKDFVGKTWKNADYKISFQKNKTHIVCSYTLSMKNMFGTLPCQSKYKKYHQTIGWEQATMDVLRNFPPDFAFIDAFWSSDSMNGCVLERPKYTKTIIGGKNFVAVDWVGALKMGLNPMGNPLMRGAVDLFGKPEFDVDGSLKPYKPWKNSSMTIGKVMLLLEHLRVTSSLYHLMFMRLMDPAFT
;
A
#
# COMPACT_ATOMS: atom_id res chain seq x y z
N MET A 1 26.06 6.76 0.37
CA MET A 1 25.11 7.49 1.23
C MET A 1 24.33 6.48 2.04
N ARG A 2 24.16 6.68 3.36
CA ARG A 2 23.38 5.76 4.21
C ARG A 2 21.88 5.90 3.86
N LEU A 3 21.13 4.81 3.92
CA LEU A 3 19.69 4.84 3.63
C LEU A 3 19.00 5.75 4.65
N THR A 4 18.16 6.68 4.18
CA THR A 4 17.43 7.62 5.04
C THR A 4 15.93 7.37 4.90
N VAL A 5 15.23 7.29 6.03
CA VAL A 5 13.77 7.34 6.10
C VAL A 5 13.37 8.71 6.63
N ALA A 6 12.70 9.50 5.81
CA ALA A 6 12.20 10.81 6.21
C ALA A 6 10.84 10.68 6.90
N VAL A 7 10.65 11.42 7.99
CA VAL A 7 9.38 11.56 8.72
C VAL A 7 9.08 13.04 8.88
N ALA A 8 8.02 13.52 8.24
CA ALA A 8 7.58 14.90 8.33
C ALA A 8 6.26 15.00 9.08
N GLU A 9 6.22 15.83 10.12
CA GLU A 9 5.01 16.21 10.85
C GLU A 9 4.65 17.66 10.47
N ASN A 10 3.43 17.90 9.98
CA ASN A 10 2.99 19.24 9.60
C ASN A 10 1.46 19.38 9.67
N ASP A 11 0.96 20.59 9.90
CA ASP A 11 -0.49 20.88 9.84
C ASP A 11 -1.03 20.89 8.42
N ASN A 12 -0.15 21.03 7.41
CA ASN A 12 -0.50 20.96 5.99
C ASN A 12 0.09 19.69 5.36
N LYS A 13 -0.77 18.83 4.81
CA LYS A 13 -0.38 17.54 4.24
C LYS A 13 0.56 17.64 3.04
N PHE A 14 0.41 18.68 2.22
CA PHE A 14 1.28 18.92 1.07
C PHE A 14 2.67 19.34 1.52
N LYS A 15 2.78 20.23 2.51
CA LYS A 15 4.07 20.59 3.11
C LYS A 15 4.76 19.40 3.78
N ALA A 16 4.00 18.51 4.44
CA ALA A 16 4.54 17.27 4.98
C ALA A 16 5.10 16.36 3.88
N LEU A 17 4.33 16.15 2.80
CA LEU A 17 4.76 15.34 1.66
C LEU A 17 5.99 15.94 0.96
N ASP A 18 6.01 17.25 0.73
CA ASP A 18 7.13 17.97 0.12
C ASP A 18 8.40 17.86 0.97
N SER A 19 8.27 17.97 2.29
CA SER A 19 9.38 17.77 3.21
C SER A 19 9.93 16.35 3.15
N VAL A 20 9.07 15.33 3.03
CA VAL A 20 9.52 13.95 2.83
C VAL A 20 10.25 13.80 1.50
N ILE A 21 9.69 14.33 0.39
CA ILE A 21 10.30 14.30 -0.95
C ILE A 21 11.74 14.84 -0.91
N GLU A 22 11.94 15.97 -0.24
CA GLU A 22 13.26 16.62 -0.10
C GLU A 22 14.21 15.80 0.77
N LYS A 23 13.81 15.50 2.02
CA LYS A 23 14.64 14.82 3.02
C LYS A 23 15.01 13.39 2.64
N SER A 24 14.16 12.70 1.88
CA SER A 24 14.42 11.35 1.41
C SER A 24 15.22 11.30 0.10
N PHE A 25 15.57 12.46 -0.47
CA PHE A 25 16.22 12.59 -1.77
C PHE A 25 15.41 11.89 -2.88
N PHE A 26 14.07 11.99 -2.86
CA PHE A 26 13.19 11.23 -3.75
C PHE A 26 13.53 11.48 -5.22
N PHE A 27 13.62 12.74 -5.65
CA PHE A 27 13.91 13.05 -7.05
C PHE A 27 15.35 12.71 -7.47
N GLN A 28 16.31 12.72 -6.54
CA GLN A 28 17.65 12.20 -6.85
C GLN A 28 17.58 10.70 -7.12
N ASN A 29 16.83 9.93 -6.31
CA ASN A 29 16.65 8.51 -6.54
C ASN A 29 15.98 8.20 -7.89
N VAL A 30 15.02 9.04 -8.33
CA VAL A 30 14.39 8.92 -9.65
C VAL A 30 15.40 9.21 -10.76
N LYS A 31 16.23 10.25 -10.63
CA LYS A 31 17.29 10.60 -11.60
C LYS A 31 18.33 9.47 -11.71
N ASP A 32 18.81 8.96 -10.59
CA ASP A 32 19.77 7.84 -10.56
C ASP A 32 19.19 6.57 -11.21
N ALA A 33 17.88 6.33 -11.07
CA ALA A 33 17.21 5.20 -11.71
C ALA A 33 17.10 5.41 -13.22
N LEU A 34 16.73 6.62 -13.68
CA LEU A 34 16.69 6.98 -15.09
C LEU A 34 18.05 6.77 -15.76
N GLU A 35 19.13 7.28 -15.16
CA GLU A 35 20.49 7.20 -15.73
C GLU A 35 20.91 5.75 -16.01
N LYS A 36 20.51 4.80 -15.15
CA LYS A 36 20.81 3.37 -15.33
C LYS A 36 20.08 2.74 -16.52
N THR A 37 18.98 3.32 -16.97
CA THR A 37 18.19 2.78 -18.10
C THR A 37 18.66 3.29 -19.46
N GLY A 38 19.36 4.42 -19.51
CA GLY A 38 19.68 5.13 -20.76
C GLY A 38 18.47 5.69 -21.52
N LYS A 39 17.27 5.64 -20.91
CA LYS A 39 16.02 6.15 -21.51
C LYS A 39 15.93 7.67 -21.41
N SER A 40 15.08 8.26 -22.24
CA SER A 40 14.63 9.63 -22.04
C SER A 40 13.61 9.70 -20.89
N LYS A 41 13.39 10.88 -20.29
CA LYS A 41 12.33 11.08 -19.29
C LYS A 41 10.93 10.70 -19.81
N LYS A 42 10.70 10.86 -21.11
CA LYS A 42 9.42 10.54 -21.77
C LYS A 42 9.17 9.04 -21.85
N ASP A 43 10.23 8.25 -22.02
CA ASP A 43 10.16 6.79 -22.16
C ASP A 43 10.35 6.07 -20.82
N PHE A 44 10.69 6.80 -19.76
CA PHE A 44 10.88 6.30 -18.41
C PHE A 44 9.54 6.25 -17.66
N SER A 45 9.09 5.04 -17.36
CA SER A 45 7.78 4.79 -16.77
C SER A 45 7.81 4.85 -15.24
N ILE A 46 7.18 5.88 -14.66
CA ILE A 46 6.96 5.99 -13.21
C ILE A 46 5.55 5.53 -12.88
N VAL A 47 5.45 4.51 -12.03
CA VAL A 47 4.19 3.88 -11.65
C VAL A 47 3.99 3.99 -10.14
N ILE A 48 2.83 4.53 -9.73
CA ILE A 48 2.44 4.62 -8.32
C ILE A 48 1.35 3.60 -8.02
N LYS A 49 1.55 2.80 -6.98
CA LYS A 49 0.58 1.89 -6.39
C LYS A 49 0.01 2.53 -5.12
N PRO A 50 -1.06 3.34 -5.21
CA PRO A 50 -1.79 3.78 -4.03
C PRO A 50 -2.54 2.60 -3.39
N ASN A 51 -3.01 2.77 -2.15
CA ASN A 51 -3.92 1.82 -1.52
C ASN A 51 -5.38 2.28 -1.68
N ILE A 52 -6.08 1.77 -2.70
CA ILE A 52 -7.43 2.24 -3.09
C ILE A 52 -8.50 1.15 -2.97
N MET A 53 -8.19 -0.12 -3.26
CA MET A 53 -9.29 -1.09 -3.46
C MET A 53 -10.02 -1.52 -2.18
N MET A 54 -9.56 -1.07 -1.01
CA MET A 54 -10.29 -1.20 0.26
C MET A 54 -11.34 -0.11 0.48
N PHE A 55 -11.40 0.94 -0.35
CA PHE A 55 -12.39 2.02 -0.23
C PHE A 55 -13.80 1.47 -0.44
N TYR A 56 -14.68 1.51 0.56
CA TYR A 56 -16.03 0.96 0.44
C TYR A 56 -17.12 2.04 0.47
N HIS A 57 -16.87 3.21 1.05
CA HIS A 57 -17.87 4.28 1.20
C HIS A 57 -17.21 5.66 1.32
N ARG A 58 -17.85 6.72 0.80
CA ARG A 58 -17.35 8.10 0.88
C ARG A 58 -17.23 8.65 2.30
N ASP A 59 -18.08 8.18 3.21
CA ASP A 59 -18.03 8.54 4.64
C ASP A 59 -16.82 7.93 5.37
N HIS A 60 -16.07 7.05 4.72
CA HIS A 60 -14.90 6.37 5.28
C HIS A 60 -13.61 6.57 4.45
N PRO A 61 -13.18 7.82 4.22
CA PRO A 61 -12.12 8.13 3.27
C PRO A 61 -10.71 7.73 3.76
N HIS A 62 -10.49 7.54 5.06
CA HIS A 62 -9.16 7.28 5.64
C HIS A 62 -8.80 5.79 5.70
N VAL A 63 -9.62 4.90 5.12
CA VAL A 63 -9.23 3.49 4.88
C VAL A 63 -8.29 3.33 3.67
N VAL A 64 -8.19 4.36 2.82
CA VAL A 64 -7.39 4.41 1.60
C VAL A 64 -6.49 5.62 1.55
N THR A 65 -5.48 5.58 0.69
CA THR A 65 -4.54 6.70 0.53
C THR A 65 -5.30 7.95 0.12
N ASP A 66 -4.97 9.10 0.70
CA ASP A 66 -5.64 10.36 0.40
C ASP A 66 -5.42 10.73 -1.09
N PRO A 67 -6.50 10.88 -1.90
CA PRO A 67 -6.35 11.18 -3.32
C PRO A 67 -5.60 12.48 -3.57
N GLU A 68 -5.78 13.51 -2.73
CA GLU A 68 -5.09 14.80 -2.91
C GLU A 68 -3.58 14.67 -2.69
N LEU A 69 -3.14 13.78 -1.79
CA LEU A 69 -1.71 13.49 -1.63
C LEU A 69 -1.12 12.80 -2.85
N VAL A 70 -1.89 11.89 -3.47
CA VAL A 70 -1.47 11.21 -4.70
C VAL A 70 -1.43 12.19 -5.88
N GLU A 71 -2.43 13.06 -6.03
CA GLU A 71 -2.44 14.13 -7.03
C GLU A 71 -1.26 15.07 -6.86
N HIS A 72 -0.97 15.48 -5.61
CA HIS A 72 0.17 16.35 -5.32
C HIS A 72 1.49 15.67 -5.69
N LEU A 73 1.70 14.41 -5.30
CA LEU A 73 2.90 13.66 -5.70
C LEU A 73 3.01 13.53 -7.22
N ALA A 74 1.91 13.18 -7.91
CA ALA A 74 1.90 13.06 -9.36
C ALA A 74 2.20 14.39 -10.05
N LYS A 75 1.68 15.50 -9.52
CA LYS A 75 1.99 16.86 -10.00
C LYS A 75 3.48 17.17 -9.84
N ARG A 76 4.05 16.93 -8.65
CA ARG A 76 5.50 17.15 -8.40
C ARG A 76 6.36 16.33 -9.37
N ILE A 77 5.99 15.08 -9.65
CA ILE A 77 6.71 14.23 -10.62
C ILE A 77 6.60 14.76 -12.06
N LYS A 78 5.44 15.27 -12.46
CA LYS A 78 5.24 15.89 -13.78
C LYS A 78 6.00 17.21 -13.95
N GLU A 79 6.10 18.01 -12.90
CA GLU A 79 6.92 19.25 -12.88
C GLU A 79 8.40 18.94 -13.15
N GLU A 80 8.88 17.76 -12.74
CA GLU A 80 10.22 17.25 -13.09
C GLU A 80 10.31 16.66 -14.52
N GLY A 81 9.22 16.67 -15.28
CA GLY A 81 9.18 16.25 -16.69
C GLY A 81 8.94 14.74 -16.91
N TYR A 82 8.43 14.02 -15.91
CA TYR A 82 8.11 12.59 -16.02
C TYR A 82 6.60 12.34 -16.19
N ALA A 83 6.25 11.27 -16.88
CA ALA A 83 4.88 10.76 -16.92
C ALA A 83 4.59 9.89 -15.68
N VAL A 84 3.33 9.88 -15.24
CA VAL A 84 2.88 9.11 -14.07
C VAL A 84 1.67 8.27 -14.44
N THR A 85 1.71 6.99 -14.05
CA THR A 85 0.58 6.06 -14.12
C THR A 85 0.27 5.56 -12.72
N LEU A 86 -1.01 5.53 -12.35
CA LEU A 86 -1.47 4.81 -11.17
C LEU A 86 -1.85 3.39 -11.55
N VAL A 87 -1.61 2.45 -10.65
CA VAL A 87 -2.05 1.07 -10.80
C VAL A 87 -2.76 0.58 -9.54
N GLU A 88 -3.73 -0.30 -9.73
CA GLU A 88 -4.31 -1.14 -8.68
C GLU A 88 -4.82 -2.45 -9.29
N SER A 89 -5.09 -3.45 -8.45
CA SER A 89 -5.79 -4.66 -8.86
C SER A 89 -7.03 -4.88 -8.01
N ARG A 90 -8.07 -5.47 -8.62
CA ARG A 90 -9.34 -5.74 -7.94
C ARG A 90 -9.16 -6.64 -6.73
N ASN A 91 -10.07 -6.52 -5.76
CA ASN A 91 -10.11 -7.42 -4.60
C ASN A 91 -11.48 -8.09 -4.47
N MET A 92 -11.63 -8.87 -3.39
CA MET A 92 -12.82 -9.68 -3.12
C MET A 92 -14.13 -8.89 -3.07
N TYR A 93 -14.11 -7.58 -2.81
CA TYR A 93 -15.35 -6.79 -2.84
C TYR A 93 -15.96 -6.75 -4.24
N THR A 94 -15.14 -6.90 -5.28
CA THR A 94 -15.62 -6.93 -6.66
C THR A 94 -16.37 -8.22 -6.96
N ASP A 95 -16.15 -9.30 -6.19
CA ASP A 95 -16.94 -10.54 -6.29
C ASP A 95 -18.39 -10.30 -5.86
N TRP A 96 -18.60 -9.36 -4.92
CA TRP A 96 -19.91 -9.02 -4.37
C TRP A 96 -20.55 -7.81 -5.06
N PHE A 97 -19.71 -6.87 -5.51
CA PHE A 97 -20.13 -5.60 -6.11
C PHE A 97 -19.37 -5.39 -7.43
N PRO A 98 -19.86 -5.98 -8.55
CA PRO A 98 -19.14 -6.02 -9.83
C PRO A 98 -18.79 -4.65 -10.44
N LYS A 99 -19.50 -3.59 -10.05
CA LYS A 99 -19.21 -2.21 -10.47
C LYS A 99 -17.89 -1.68 -9.90
N ARG A 100 -17.25 -2.37 -8.95
CA ARG A 100 -15.97 -1.97 -8.32
C ARG A 100 -14.75 -2.28 -9.19
N THR A 101 -14.75 -1.82 -10.43
CA THR A 101 -13.51 -1.77 -11.24
C THR A 101 -12.52 -0.77 -10.63
N VAL A 102 -11.22 -0.92 -10.88
CA VAL A 102 -10.21 -0.02 -10.30
C VAL A 102 -10.49 1.44 -10.66
N ASN A 103 -10.79 1.70 -11.93
CA ASN A 103 -11.14 3.03 -12.42
C ASN A 103 -12.39 3.61 -11.73
N HIS A 104 -13.42 2.79 -11.54
CA HIS A 104 -14.64 3.27 -10.88
C HIS A 104 -14.37 3.58 -9.40
N VAL A 105 -13.70 2.70 -8.66
CA VAL A 105 -13.36 2.95 -7.24
C VAL A 105 -12.48 4.20 -7.11
N ALA A 106 -11.48 4.37 -7.97
CA ALA A 106 -10.63 5.56 -7.98
C ALA A 106 -11.46 6.84 -8.16
N LYS A 107 -12.37 6.86 -9.14
CA LYS A 107 -13.27 8.00 -9.38
C LYS A 107 -14.14 8.32 -8.17
N ILE A 108 -14.77 7.31 -7.55
CA ILE A 108 -15.65 7.50 -6.39
C ILE A 108 -14.86 7.96 -5.16
N ALA A 109 -13.62 7.47 -5.01
CA ALA A 109 -12.72 7.86 -3.93
C ALA A 109 -12.07 9.24 -4.11
N GLY A 110 -12.31 9.94 -5.23
CA GLY A 110 -11.84 11.30 -5.47
C GLY A 110 -10.52 11.42 -6.25
N TYR A 111 -10.03 10.33 -6.84
CA TYR A 111 -8.89 10.38 -7.77
C TYR A 111 -9.34 11.00 -9.10
N THR A 112 -8.50 11.85 -9.70
CA THR A 112 -8.84 12.60 -10.91
C THR A 112 -8.09 12.08 -12.15
N SER A 113 -8.42 12.61 -13.32
CA SER A 113 -7.91 12.14 -14.61
C SER A 113 -6.58 12.78 -15.02
N THR A 114 -5.79 13.35 -14.10
CA THR A 114 -4.51 13.97 -14.50
C THR A 114 -3.49 12.91 -14.92
N TYR A 115 -3.61 11.67 -14.45
CA TYR A 115 -2.77 10.52 -14.77
C TYR A 115 -3.62 9.38 -15.31
N ASN A 116 -2.97 8.40 -15.94
CA ASN A 116 -3.64 7.15 -16.32
C ASN A 116 -3.86 6.29 -15.06
N VAL A 117 -5.02 5.64 -14.94
CA VAL A 117 -5.33 4.66 -13.88
C VAL A 117 -5.53 3.29 -14.52
N VAL A 118 -4.59 2.39 -14.25
CA VAL A 118 -4.57 1.05 -14.83
C VAL A 118 -5.12 0.02 -13.84
N ASP A 119 -6.07 -0.78 -14.33
CA ASP A 119 -6.55 -1.97 -13.64
C ASP A 119 -5.66 -3.16 -14.00
N LEU A 120 -4.74 -3.52 -13.10
CA LEU A 120 -3.80 -4.64 -13.29
C LEU A 120 -4.52 -5.97 -13.52
N THR A 121 -5.78 -6.10 -13.05
CA THR A 121 -6.59 -7.31 -13.28
C THR A 121 -6.99 -7.47 -14.75
N GLU A 122 -7.14 -6.38 -15.50
CA GLU A 122 -7.53 -6.41 -16.92
C GLU A 122 -6.33 -6.66 -17.86
N GLU A 123 -5.11 -6.35 -17.42
CA GLU A 123 -3.88 -6.57 -18.18
C GLU A 123 -3.02 -7.72 -17.65
N ALA A 124 -3.63 -8.65 -16.91
CA ALA A 124 -2.97 -9.79 -16.31
C ALA A 124 -2.30 -10.67 -17.37
N GLU A 125 -1.04 -11.03 -17.16
CA GLU A 125 -0.33 -12.02 -18.00
C GLU A 125 0.32 -13.12 -17.14
N PRO A 126 0.46 -14.35 -17.66
CA PRO A 126 1.14 -15.42 -16.94
C PRO A 126 2.57 -15.04 -16.55
N TYR A 127 2.95 -15.37 -15.32
CA TYR A 127 4.29 -15.15 -14.80
C TYR A 127 4.65 -16.21 -13.76
N ASP A 128 5.92 -16.61 -13.72
CA ASP A 128 6.44 -17.51 -12.70
C ASP A 128 7.22 -16.72 -11.65
N TYR A 129 6.59 -16.49 -10.50
CA TYR A 129 7.19 -15.78 -9.38
C TYR A 129 8.26 -16.60 -8.66
N GLN A 130 8.47 -17.86 -9.05
CA GLN A 130 9.22 -18.84 -8.27
C GLN A 130 8.62 -18.98 -6.85
N GLY A 131 9.37 -19.59 -5.92
CA GLY A 131 8.94 -19.66 -4.53
C GLY A 131 7.67 -20.48 -4.32
N LYS A 132 6.82 -20.06 -3.38
CA LYS A 132 5.58 -20.78 -3.05
C LYS A 132 4.41 -20.34 -3.92
N LEU A 133 4.43 -19.11 -4.41
CA LEU A 133 3.45 -18.59 -5.36
C LEU A 133 3.56 -19.29 -6.71
N GLY A 134 4.78 -19.55 -7.18
CA GLY A 134 5.05 -20.26 -8.44
C GLY A 134 4.40 -19.57 -9.63
N LYS A 135 3.77 -20.38 -10.51
CA LYS A 135 3.06 -19.89 -11.70
C LYS A 135 1.74 -19.23 -11.34
N ASP A 136 1.64 -17.93 -11.61
CA ASP A 136 0.43 -17.12 -11.45
C ASP A 136 0.37 -16.05 -12.56
N PHE A 137 -0.17 -14.88 -12.26
CA PHE A 137 -0.33 -13.75 -13.14
C PHE A 137 0.31 -12.49 -12.54
N VAL A 138 0.74 -11.59 -13.41
CA VAL A 138 1.27 -10.27 -13.06
C VAL A 138 0.60 -9.20 -13.91
N GLY A 139 0.39 -8.01 -13.36
CA GLY A 139 -0.06 -6.86 -14.13
C GLY A 139 1.09 -6.26 -14.92
N LYS A 140 0.95 -6.18 -16.25
CA LYS A 140 2.00 -5.73 -17.19
C LYS A 140 2.60 -4.37 -16.83
N THR A 141 1.77 -3.40 -16.49
CA THR A 141 2.20 -2.03 -16.17
C THR A 141 3.07 -2.01 -14.91
N TRP A 142 2.71 -2.77 -13.86
CA TRP A 142 3.58 -2.86 -12.68
C TRP A 142 4.88 -3.60 -12.98
N LYS A 143 4.82 -4.73 -13.69
CA LYS A 143 6.00 -5.52 -14.06
C LYS A 143 7.02 -4.71 -14.85
N ASN A 144 6.56 -3.99 -15.87
CA ASN A 144 7.41 -3.31 -16.84
C ASN A 144 7.82 -1.88 -16.43
N ALA A 145 7.33 -1.39 -15.29
CA ALA A 145 7.65 -0.05 -14.79
C ALA A 145 9.16 0.13 -14.55
N ASP A 146 9.71 1.27 -14.91
CA ASP A 146 11.12 1.61 -14.64
C ASP A 146 11.32 2.13 -13.21
N TYR A 147 10.28 2.73 -12.62
CA TYR A 147 10.30 3.18 -11.24
C TYR A 147 8.95 2.96 -10.56
N LYS A 148 8.95 2.15 -9.50
CA LYS A 148 7.77 1.67 -8.77
C LYS A 148 7.65 2.38 -7.43
N ILE A 149 6.52 3.02 -7.18
CA ILE A 149 6.25 3.75 -5.95
C ILE A 149 5.09 3.08 -5.22
N SER A 150 5.29 2.66 -3.98
CA SER A 150 4.19 2.29 -3.09
C SER A 150 3.73 3.54 -2.33
N PHE A 151 2.44 3.88 -2.35
CA PHE A 151 1.89 4.93 -1.50
C PHE A 151 0.76 4.35 -0.66
N GLN A 152 1.05 4.02 0.59
CA GLN A 152 0.15 3.24 1.44
C GLN A 152 -0.45 4.10 2.56
N LYS A 153 -1.74 3.88 2.85
CA LYS A 153 -2.38 4.43 4.06
C LYS A 153 -1.87 3.76 5.33
N ASN A 154 -1.54 4.55 6.34
CA ASN A 154 -1.17 4.12 7.68
C ASN A 154 -2.39 3.57 8.44
N LYS A 155 -2.47 2.25 8.61
CA LYS A 155 -3.61 1.61 9.29
C LYS A 155 -3.28 0.30 9.98
N THR A 156 -4.06 -0.01 11.00
CA THR A 156 -3.98 -1.30 11.71
C THR A 156 -4.67 -2.42 10.94
N HIS A 157 -4.34 -3.66 11.28
CA HIS A 157 -4.94 -4.86 10.70
C HIS A 157 -5.04 -5.98 11.72
N ILE A 158 -6.20 -6.60 11.79
CA ILE A 158 -6.51 -7.59 12.84
C ILE A 158 -5.60 -8.83 12.80
N VAL A 159 -5.18 -9.26 11.61
CA VAL A 159 -4.36 -10.47 11.41
C VAL A 159 -2.85 -10.23 11.58
N CYS A 160 -2.36 -9.04 11.23
CA CYS A 160 -0.92 -8.77 11.11
C CYS A 160 -0.45 -7.51 11.84
N SER A 161 -1.25 -7.02 12.79
CA SER A 161 -1.07 -5.76 13.53
C SER A 161 -1.23 -4.49 12.67
N TYR A 162 -0.57 -4.40 11.52
CA TYR A 162 -0.58 -3.21 10.66
C TYR A 162 -0.45 -3.56 9.17
N THR A 163 -0.94 -2.65 8.32
CA THR A 163 -0.69 -2.68 6.87
C THR A 163 0.09 -1.45 6.45
N LEU A 164 1.26 -1.66 5.87
CA LEU A 164 2.13 -0.61 5.32
C LEU A 164 2.62 -1.04 3.92
N SER A 165 3.70 -0.45 3.42
CA SER A 165 4.14 -0.56 2.01
C SER A 165 4.23 -2.00 1.54
N MET A 166 4.78 -2.91 2.34
CA MET A 166 4.93 -4.32 1.95
C MET A 166 3.58 -4.98 1.68
N LYS A 167 2.58 -4.74 2.54
CA LYS A 167 1.24 -5.32 2.36
C LYS A 167 0.48 -4.67 1.19
N ASN A 168 0.82 -3.43 0.82
CA ASN A 168 0.27 -2.80 -0.38
C ASN A 168 0.68 -3.55 -1.65
N MET A 169 1.87 -4.16 -1.67
CA MET A 169 2.36 -4.95 -2.81
C MET A 169 1.58 -6.24 -3.02
N PHE A 170 0.99 -6.82 -1.98
CA PHE A 170 -0.01 -7.89 -2.17
C PHE A 170 -1.17 -7.45 -3.08
N GLY A 171 -1.49 -6.15 -3.06
CA GLY A 171 -2.48 -5.52 -3.92
C GLY A 171 -2.06 -5.36 -5.38
N THR A 172 -0.86 -5.77 -5.80
CA THR A 172 -0.49 -5.78 -7.23
C THR A 172 -0.82 -7.11 -7.92
N LEU A 173 -1.07 -8.18 -7.15
CA LEU A 173 -1.49 -9.47 -7.69
C LEU A 173 -2.82 -9.32 -8.43
N PRO A 174 -2.89 -9.58 -9.74
CA PRO A 174 -4.05 -9.28 -10.57
C PRO A 174 -5.16 -10.35 -10.44
N CYS A 175 -5.53 -10.68 -9.21
CA CYS A 175 -6.60 -11.62 -8.91
C CYS A 175 -7.68 -10.91 -8.09
N GLN A 176 -8.94 -11.01 -8.51
CA GLN A 176 -10.08 -10.45 -7.79
C GLN A 176 -10.31 -11.21 -6.47
N SER A 177 -10.49 -12.52 -6.54
CA SER A 177 -10.74 -13.38 -5.37
C SER A 177 -9.45 -13.72 -4.59
N LYS A 178 -8.64 -12.71 -4.23
CA LYS A 178 -7.37 -12.87 -3.49
C LYS A 178 -7.49 -13.69 -2.21
N TYR A 179 -8.64 -13.61 -1.56
CA TYR A 179 -8.92 -14.40 -0.37
C TYR A 179 -8.94 -15.89 -0.69
N LYS A 180 -9.84 -16.32 -1.59
CA LYS A 180 -9.95 -17.71 -2.03
C LYS A 180 -8.66 -18.23 -2.63
N LYS A 181 -7.98 -17.41 -3.44
CA LYS A 181 -6.77 -17.83 -4.14
C LYS A 181 -5.55 -17.91 -3.23
N TYR A 182 -5.30 -16.91 -2.38
CA TYR A 182 -4.03 -16.82 -1.65
C TYR A 182 -4.16 -17.10 -0.15
N HIS A 183 -5.22 -16.61 0.51
CA HIS A 183 -5.36 -16.80 1.95
C HIS A 183 -5.70 -18.26 2.29
N GLN A 184 -6.40 -18.96 1.41
CA GLN A 184 -6.81 -20.35 1.62
C GLN A 184 -5.85 -21.40 1.04
N THR A 185 -4.78 -20.99 0.34
CA THR A 185 -3.83 -21.92 -0.29
C THR A 185 -2.40 -21.72 0.23
N ILE A 186 -1.67 -20.77 -0.32
CA ILE A 186 -0.23 -20.57 -0.09
C ILE A 186 0.08 -19.64 1.09
N GLY A 187 -0.92 -18.88 1.56
CA GLY A 187 -0.77 -17.82 2.55
C GLY A 187 -0.48 -16.46 1.89
N TRP A 188 -1.18 -15.42 2.34
CA TRP A 188 -1.01 -14.07 1.82
C TRP A 188 0.40 -13.53 2.10
N GLU A 189 1.03 -13.96 3.18
CA GLU A 189 2.41 -13.59 3.54
C GLU A 189 3.40 -14.07 2.49
N GLN A 190 3.31 -15.35 2.11
CA GLN A 190 4.22 -15.97 1.15
C GLN A 190 4.01 -15.39 -0.25
N ALA A 191 2.75 -15.22 -0.66
CA ALA A 191 2.42 -14.53 -1.90
C ALA A 191 3.02 -13.11 -1.94
N THR A 192 2.96 -12.38 -0.83
CA THR A 192 3.52 -11.02 -0.73
C THR A 192 5.05 -11.04 -0.82
N MET A 193 5.72 -11.99 -0.17
CA MET A 193 7.19 -12.12 -0.24
C MET A 193 7.65 -12.44 -1.66
N ASP A 194 6.94 -13.32 -2.37
CA ASP A 194 7.26 -13.67 -3.76
C ASP A 194 7.04 -12.47 -4.70
N VAL A 195 6.00 -11.66 -4.48
CA VAL A 195 5.82 -10.39 -5.20
C VAL A 195 6.96 -9.41 -4.92
N LEU A 196 7.32 -9.20 -3.65
CA LEU A 196 8.38 -8.28 -3.26
C LEU A 196 9.74 -8.69 -3.81
N ARG A 197 10.00 -9.99 -3.96
CA ARG A 197 11.24 -10.52 -4.53
C ARG A 197 11.38 -10.20 -6.01
N ASN A 198 10.28 -10.29 -6.76
CA ASN A 198 10.29 -10.11 -8.22
C ASN A 198 10.07 -8.65 -8.63
N PHE A 199 9.18 -7.94 -7.93
CA PHE A 199 8.76 -6.57 -8.28
C PHE A 199 8.67 -5.66 -7.04
N PRO A 200 9.78 -5.44 -6.32
CA PRO A 200 9.79 -4.55 -5.17
C PRO A 200 9.48 -3.10 -5.59
N PRO A 201 8.89 -2.28 -4.71
CA PRO A 201 8.85 -0.84 -4.94
C PRO A 201 10.26 -0.24 -4.80
N ASP A 202 10.60 0.67 -5.71
CA ASP A 202 11.85 1.45 -5.69
C ASP A 202 11.79 2.58 -4.65
N PHE A 203 10.58 3.00 -4.29
CA PHE A 203 10.33 3.99 -3.26
C PHE A 203 9.00 3.73 -2.54
N ALA A 204 8.96 3.98 -1.23
CA ALA A 204 7.76 3.82 -0.42
C ALA A 204 7.41 5.12 0.30
N PHE A 205 6.14 5.50 0.21
CA PHE A 205 5.50 6.55 1.02
C PHE A 205 4.41 5.92 1.89
N ILE A 206 4.29 6.44 3.12
CA ILE A 206 3.17 6.16 4.01
C ILE A 206 2.40 7.47 4.23
N ASP A 207 1.15 7.48 3.79
CA ASP A 207 0.17 8.49 4.17
C ASP A 207 -0.31 8.17 5.59
N ALA A 208 0.26 8.91 6.56
CA ALA A 208 -0.18 8.94 7.94
C ALA A 208 -0.69 10.33 8.31
N PHE A 209 -1.25 11.09 7.37
CA PHE A 209 -1.76 12.42 7.71
C PHE A 209 -3.06 12.27 8.49
N TRP A 210 -3.97 11.50 7.91
CA TRP A 210 -5.05 10.82 8.61
C TRP A 210 -4.80 9.32 8.57
N SER A 211 -4.65 8.72 9.75
CA SER A 211 -4.46 7.28 9.90
C SER A 211 -5.77 6.60 10.32
N SER A 212 -5.83 5.27 10.19
CA SER A 212 -6.97 4.48 10.69
C SER A 212 -6.51 3.42 11.69
N ASP A 213 -6.83 3.63 12.98
CA ASP A 213 -6.40 2.75 14.08
C ASP A 213 -7.49 1.75 14.51
N SER A 214 -7.32 1.12 15.69
CA SER A 214 -8.24 0.14 16.31
C SER A 214 -7.99 -1.31 15.90
N MET A 215 -8.95 -2.19 16.22
CA MET A 215 -8.87 -3.63 15.99
C MET A 215 -8.64 -3.98 14.51
N ASN A 216 -9.28 -3.27 13.58
CA ASN A 216 -9.15 -3.52 12.16
C ASN A 216 -9.36 -2.25 11.33
N GLY A 217 -8.45 -1.27 11.42
CA GLY A 217 -8.58 0.03 10.74
C GLY A 217 -8.66 -0.05 9.20
N CYS A 218 -8.37 -1.21 8.62
CA CYS A 218 -8.58 -1.49 7.20
C CYS A 218 -10.05 -1.72 6.79
N VAL A 219 -10.93 -1.99 7.74
CA VAL A 219 -12.36 -2.27 7.50
C VAL A 219 -13.25 -1.45 8.43
N LEU A 220 -12.91 -1.39 9.70
CA LEU A 220 -13.61 -0.62 10.72
C LEU A 220 -12.80 0.63 11.00
N GLU A 221 -12.97 1.61 10.11
CA GLU A 221 -12.21 2.84 10.17
C GLU A 221 -12.35 3.53 11.54
N ARG A 222 -11.22 3.99 12.08
CA ARG A 222 -11.19 4.91 13.21
C ARG A 222 -10.17 6.00 12.93
N PRO A 223 -10.61 7.16 12.41
CA PRO A 223 -9.69 8.19 11.98
C PRO A 223 -8.86 8.75 13.14
N LYS A 224 -7.57 8.94 12.87
CA LYS A 224 -6.60 9.57 13.76
C LYS A 224 -5.82 10.62 13.01
N TYR A 225 -5.92 11.86 13.49
CA TYR A 225 -5.20 12.97 12.89
C TYR A 225 -3.75 12.98 13.35
N THR A 226 -2.92 12.22 12.66
CA THR A 226 -1.52 11.97 13.01
C THR A 226 -0.56 12.94 12.32
N LYS A 227 -1.03 13.71 11.32
CA LYS A 227 -0.30 14.83 10.68
C LYS A 227 1.07 14.45 10.12
N THR A 228 1.27 13.19 9.77
CA THR A 228 2.59 12.63 9.45
C THR A 228 2.65 12.11 8.02
N ILE A 229 3.75 12.32 7.31
CA ILE A 229 4.10 11.55 6.11
C ILE A 229 5.44 10.89 6.36
N ILE A 230 5.61 9.66 5.89
CA ILE A 230 6.87 8.91 5.99
C ILE A 230 7.27 8.51 4.57
N GLY A 231 8.56 8.56 4.25
CA GLY A 231 9.03 8.04 2.97
C GLY A 231 10.50 7.72 2.90
N GLY A 232 10.87 6.84 1.98
CA GLY A 232 12.24 6.41 1.76
C GLY A 232 12.37 5.37 0.64
N LYS A 233 13.60 5.18 0.20
CA LYS A 233 13.94 4.24 -0.89
C LYS A 233 13.78 2.78 -0.50
N ASN A 234 14.03 2.44 0.76
CA ASN A 234 13.96 1.06 1.25
C ASN A 234 12.61 0.81 1.94
N PHE A 235 11.75 0.01 1.31
CA PHE A 235 10.41 -0.29 1.83
C PHE A 235 10.40 -1.04 3.17
N VAL A 236 11.43 -1.84 3.48
CA VAL A 236 11.56 -2.52 4.77
C VAL A 236 11.84 -1.49 5.87
N ALA A 237 12.75 -0.55 5.63
CA ALA A 237 13.05 0.54 6.56
C ALA A 237 11.83 1.48 6.77
N VAL A 238 11.11 1.80 5.69
CA VAL A 238 9.90 2.64 5.76
C VAL A 238 8.80 1.98 6.60
N ASP A 239 8.53 0.69 6.38
CA ASP A 239 7.55 -0.07 7.19
C ASP A 239 8.03 -0.23 8.63
N TRP A 240 9.34 -0.35 8.87
CA TRP A 240 9.93 -0.40 10.20
C TRP A 240 9.63 0.89 10.97
N VAL A 241 9.88 2.06 10.36
CA VAL A 241 9.59 3.37 10.95
C VAL A 241 8.09 3.56 11.16
N GLY A 242 7.25 3.17 10.19
CA GLY A 242 5.80 3.23 10.34
C GLY A 242 5.29 2.42 11.53
N ALA A 243 5.81 1.21 11.73
CA ALA A 243 5.48 0.38 12.90
C ALA A 243 5.91 1.01 14.23
N LEU A 244 7.11 1.60 14.29
CA LEU A 244 7.58 2.33 15.47
C LEU A 244 6.67 3.54 15.79
N LYS A 245 6.23 4.28 14.76
CA LYS A 245 5.27 5.39 14.93
C LYS A 245 3.92 4.90 15.47
N MET A 246 3.49 3.68 15.16
CA MET A 246 2.31 3.05 15.78
C MET A 246 2.55 2.54 17.21
N GLY A 247 3.76 2.68 17.75
CA GLY A 247 4.14 2.13 19.06
C GLY A 247 4.18 0.60 19.08
N LEU A 248 4.43 -0.02 17.91
CA LEU A 248 4.49 -1.47 17.75
C LEU A 248 5.94 -1.94 17.61
N ASN A 249 6.19 -3.20 18.02
CA ASN A 249 7.39 -3.92 17.63
C ASN A 249 7.30 -4.29 16.14
N PRO A 250 8.18 -3.81 15.25
CA PRO A 250 8.13 -4.14 13.82
C PRO A 250 8.21 -5.65 13.57
N MET A 251 9.02 -6.38 14.35
CA MET A 251 9.17 -7.83 14.22
C MET A 251 7.92 -8.62 14.70
N GLY A 252 6.93 -7.94 15.29
CA GLY A 252 5.63 -8.53 15.61
C GLY A 252 4.80 -8.88 14.36
N ASN A 253 5.03 -8.21 13.23
CA ASN A 253 4.33 -8.46 11.97
C ASN A 253 5.00 -9.62 11.20
N PRO A 254 4.24 -10.64 10.75
CA PRO A 254 4.79 -11.76 9.98
C PRO A 254 5.43 -11.34 8.65
N LEU A 255 4.92 -10.29 7.98
CA LEU A 255 5.57 -9.77 6.76
C LEU A 255 6.93 -9.16 7.06
N MET A 256 7.08 -8.44 8.17
CA MET A 256 8.36 -7.84 8.53
C MET A 256 9.40 -8.92 8.83
N ARG A 257 9.01 -9.99 9.53
CA ARG A 257 9.91 -11.14 9.75
C ARG A 257 10.35 -11.76 8.42
N GLY A 258 9.40 -12.09 7.55
CA GLY A 258 9.70 -12.65 6.23
C GLY A 258 10.59 -11.73 5.38
N ALA A 259 10.37 -10.42 5.44
CA ALA A 259 11.19 -9.45 4.71
C ALA A 259 12.61 -9.33 5.27
N VAL A 260 12.78 -9.37 6.59
CA VAL A 260 14.12 -9.40 7.22
C VAL A 260 14.84 -10.70 6.89
N ASP A 261 14.14 -11.83 6.90
CA ASP A 261 14.73 -13.13 6.54
C ASP A 261 15.16 -13.17 5.06
N LEU A 262 14.37 -12.57 4.16
CA LEU A 262 14.62 -12.60 2.72
C LEU A 262 15.61 -11.52 2.23
N PHE A 263 15.50 -10.30 2.74
CA PHE A 263 16.26 -9.13 2.26
C PHE A 263 17.32 -8.63 3.26
N GLY A 264 17.33 -9.17 4.47
CA GLY A 264 18.09 -8.62 5.59
C GLY A 264 17.41 -7.40 6.21
N LYS A 265 17.76 -7.11 7.47
CA LYS A 265 17.39 -5.83 8.09
C LYS A 265 18.35 -4.74 7.57
N PRO A 266 17.85 -3.69 6.89
CA PRO A 266 18.72 -2.62 6.43
C PRO A 266 19.23 -1.78 7.61
N GLU A 267 20.45 -1.26 7.48
CA GLU A 267 20.89 -0.11 8.27
C GLU A 267 20.36 1.18 7.64
N PHE A 268 19.73 2.02 8.45
CA PHE A 268 19.16 3.29 8.00
C PHE A 268 19.17 4.32 9.12
N ASP A 269 19.21 5.59 8.73
CA ASP A 269 18.97 6.72 9.61
C ASP A 269 17.52 7.21 9.44
N VAL A 270 17.00 7.89 10.47
CA VAL A 270 15.69 8.52 10.43
C VAL A 270 15.86 10.03 10.51
N ASP A 271 15.40 10.74 9.49
CA ASP A 271 15.28 12.20 9.53
C ASP A 271 13.85 12.57 9.91
N GLY A 272 13.64 12.81 11.20
CA GLY A 272 12.37 13.27 11.75
C GLY A 272 12.00 12.63 13.09
N SER A 273 10.78 12.89 13.54
CA SER A 273 10.29 12.45 14.84
C SER A 273 9.86 10.98 14.83
N LEU A 274 10.54 10.14 15.63
CA LEU A 274 10.13 8.77 15.92
C LEU A 274 9.12 8.65 17.08
N LYS A 275 8.65 9.76 17.65
CA LYS A 275 7.67 9.70 18.74
C LYS A 275 6.41 8.96 18.28
N PRO A 276 5.96 7.92 18.99
CA PRO A 276 4.74 7.20 18.62
C PRO A 276 3.51 8.11 18.61
N TYR A 277 2.54 7.81 17.75
CA TYR A 277 1.25 8.46 17.70
C TYR A 277 0.52 8.32 19.05
N LYS A 278 -0.07 9.41 19.54
CA LYS A 278 -0.88 9.41 20.76
C LYS A 278 -2.14 10.27 20.59
N PRO A 279 -3.34 9.76 20.93
CA PRO A 279 -3.63 8.38 21.31
C PRO A 279 -3.67 7.44 20.09
N TRP A 280 -3.05 6.27 20.19
CA TRP A 280 -3.09 5.21 19.17
C TRP A 280 -3.58 3.90 19.77
N LYS A 281 -4.53 3.22 19.11
CA LYS A 281 -5.02 1.90 19.51
C LYS A 281 -4.60 0.84 18.51
N ASN A 282 -3.81 -0.12 18.97
CA ASN A 282 -3.35 -1.25 18.17
C ASN A 282 -4.36 -2.40 18.14
N SER A 283 -4.29 -3.22 17.09
CA SER A 283 -4.98 -4.51 17.02
C SER A 283 -4.47 -5.47 18.09
N SER A 284 -5.36 -6.32 18.62
CA SER A 284 -4.97 -7.42 19.49
C SER A 284 -4.60 -8.65 18.68
N MET A 285 -3.36 -9.12 18.78
CA MET A 285 -2.91 -10.33 18.10
C MET A 285 -3.66 -11.58 18.57
N THR A 286 -4.12 -11.61 19.82
CA THR A 286 -4.96 -12.71 20.34
C THR A 286 -6.29 -12.76 19.61
N ILE A 287 -6.95 -11.61 19.44
CA ILE A 287 -8.18 -11.52 18.65
C ILE A 287 -7.91 -11.88 17.18
N GLY A 288 -6.76 -11.46 16.63
CA GLY A 288 -6.31 -11.85 15.30
C GLY A 288 -6.24 -13.37 15.09
N LYS A 289 -5.67 -14.11 16.05
CA LYS A 289 -5.62 -15.58 16.00
C LYS A 289 -7.00 -16.23 16.04
N VAL A 290 -7.91 -15.72 16.87
CA VAL A 290 -9.30 -16.19 16.91
C VAL A 290 -10.00 -15.94 15.58
N MET A 291 -9.81 -14.75 15.01
CA MET A 291 -10.40 -14.40 13.72
C MET A 291 -9.85 -15.27 12.59
N LEU A 292 -8.55 -15.56 12.55
CA LEU A 292 -7.97 -16.51 11.60
C LEU A 292 -8.58 -17.91 11.72
N LEU A 293 -8.84 -18.38 12.94
CA LEU A 293 -9.51 -19.67 13.16
C LEU A 293 -10.95 -19.66 12.63
N LEU A 294 -11.73 -18.61 12.95
CA LEU A 294 -13.10 -18.45 12.43
C LEU A 294 -13.13 -18.30 10.91
N GLU A 295 -12.08 -17.73 10.34
CA GLU A 295 -11.89 -17.56 8.90
C GLU A 295 -11.65 -18.89 8.18
N HIS A 296 -10.90 -19.83 8.79
CA HIS A 296 -10.77 -21.21 8.28
C HIS A 296 -12.11 -21.95 8.24
N LEU A 297 -13.04 -21.60 9.14
CA LEU A 297 -14.40 -22.13 9.17
C LEU A 297 -15.37 -21.38 8.22
N ARG A 298 -14.87 -20.45 7.39
CA ARG A 298 -15.65 -19.62 6.43
C ARG A 298 -16.73 -18.73 7.05
N VAL A 299 -16.71 -18.55 8.37
CA VAL A 299 -17.71 -17.74 9.09
C VAL A 299 -17.49 -16.25 8.84
N THR A 300 -16.22 -15.80 8.81
CA THR A 300 -15.87 -14.39 8.68
C THR A 300 -16.20 -13.82 7.30
N SER A 301 -15.97 -14.57 6.21
CA SER A 301 -16.24 -14.11 4.85
C SER A 301 -17.73 -13.83 4.61
N SER A 302 -18.61 -14.67 5.15
CA SER A 302 -20.07 -14.48 5.06
C SER A 302 -20.52 -13.28 5.89
N LEU A 303 -19.94 -13.09 7.08
CA LEU A 303 -20.22 -11.93 7.93
C LEU A 303 -19.76 -10.62 7.29
N TYR A 304 -18.55 -10.59 6.72
CA TYR A 304 -18.05 -9.44 5.97
C TYR A 304 -18.95 -9.11 4.78
N HIS A 305 -19.39 -10.12 4.02
CA HIS A 305 -20.31 -9.90 2.91
C HIS A 305 -21.61 -9.23 3.38
N LEU A 306 -22.28 -9.78 4.41
CA LEU A 306 -23.51 -9.20 4.95
C LEU A 306 -23.32 -7.78 5.48
N MET A 307 -22.18 -7.52 6.14
CA MET A 307 -21.83 -6.19 6.63
C MET A 307 -21.67 -5.20 5.46
N PHE A 308 -20.91 -5.58 4.42
CA PHE A 308 -20.70 -4.70 3.27
C PHE A 308 -21.94 -4.52 2.40
N MET A 309 -22.88 -5.49 2.36
CA MET A 309 -24.20 -5.26 1.74
C MET A 309 -24.97 -4.08 2.36
N ARG A 310 -24.64 -3.68 3.59
CA ARG A 310 -25.23 -2.50 4.25
C ARG A 310 -24.32 -1.26 4.21
N LEU A 311 -23.00 -1.44 4.19
CA LEU A 311 -22.02 -0.35 4.27
C LEU A 311 -21.50 0.14 2.91
N MET A 312 -21.66 -0.65 1.84
CA MET A 312 -21.10 -0.31 0.53
C MET A 312 -21.77 0.92 -0.06
N ASP A 313 -20.99 1.81 -0.66
CA ASP A 313 -21.49 3.00 -1.34
C ASP A 313 -22.51 2.61 -2.43
N PRO A 314 -23.65 3.31 -2.53
CA PRO A 314 -24.65 3.06 -3.58
C PRO A 314 -24.09 3.15 -5.01
N ALA A 315 -22.97 3.86 -5.21
CA ALA A 315 -22.30 3.89 -6.52
C ALA A 315 -21.77 2.52 -6.97
N PHE A 316 -21.57 1.57 -6.04
CA PHE A 316 -21.04 0.23 -6.31
C PHE A 316 -22.10 -0.86 -6.40
N THR A 317 -23.33 -0.58 -5.94
CA THR A 317 -24.49 -1.48 -6.01
C THR A 317 -25.21 -1.35 -7.34
#